data_AF-A0AAW8W4R1-F1
#
_entry.id   AF-A0AAW8W4R1-F1
#
_cell.length_a   1.000
_cell.length_b   1.000
_cell.length_c   1.000
_cell.angle_alpha   90.00
_cell.angle_beta   90.00
_cell.angle_gamma   90.00
#
_symmetry.space_group_name_H-M   'P 1'
#
loop_
_entity.id
_entity.type
_entity.pdbx_description
1 polymer ?
#
loop_
_entity_poly.entity_id
_entity_poly.type
_entity_poly.pdbx_seq_one_letter_code
_entity_poly.pdbx_strand_id
1 'polypeptide(L)'
;MNFPDKYKFDRPAADAGLKANLVTLLTTTIQLDQIPSTPEQTAAILSGEPAPTGSSATRQAGLALYQAYQEVMAGDAPLTATSILDLNRMITAETPGAGQLRDTVSEATDWRPPVPDREQSLRRLTTILTASGKSATEKAMDLALYLSRWQLFTTGNQRTAWVAANWLMRDAGAGVLLLPADKRQWYTVQLQAYCQAGRALTIKQWLYGNAVWGLPDYRVAVQSHHFVQNHYSPLNNPLDQ
;
A
#
# COMPACT_ATOMS: atom_id res chain seq x y z
N MET A 1 -7.37 -20.44 -4.70
CA MET A 1 -6.98 -19.06 -4.35
C MET A 1 -5.70 -19.15 -3.55
N ASN A 2 -4.60 -18.53 -3.98
CA ASN A 2 -3.27 -18.77 -3.37
C ASN A 2 -3.05 -17.96 -2.08
N PHE A 3 -3.84 -16.92 -1.85
CA PHE A 3 -3.74 -16.03 -0.70
C PHE A 3 -5.14 -15.71 -0.14
N PRO A 4 -5.84 -16.64 0.55
CA PRO A 4 -7.17 -16.38 1.11
C PRO A 4 -7.13 -15.28 2.19
N ASP A 5 -8.26 -14.68 2.51
CA ASP A 5 -8.31 -13.73 3.62
C ASP A 5 -8.00 -14.44 4.95
N LYS A 6 -7.08 -13.88 5.74
CA LYS A 6 -6.68 -14.45 7.04
C LYS A 6 -7.61 -14.04 8.18
N TYR A 7 -8.32 -12.94 8.00
CA TYR A 7 -9.14 -12.31 9.02
C TYR A 7 -10.50 -11.92 8.45
N LYS A 8 -11.47 -11.78 9.34
CA LYS A 8 -12.80 -11.24 9.03
C LYS A 8 -13.27 -10.31 10.14
N PHE A 9 -12.81 -9.07 10.07
CA PHE A 9 -13.22 -7.95 10.91
C PHE A 9 -14.61 -7.44 10.48
N ASP A 10 -15.37 -6.91 11.44
CA ASP A 10 -16.43 -5.95 11.13
C ASP A 10 -15.83 -4.53 10.95
N ARG A 11 -16.67 -3.57 10.55
CA ARG A 11 -16.26 -2.19 10.27
C ARG A 11 -15.52 -1.57 11.48
N PRO A 12 -16.07 -1.63 12.72
CA PRO A 12 -15.40 -1.06 13.89
C PRO A 12 -14.08 -1.76 14.24
N ALA A 13 -14.00 -3.09 14.14
CA ALA A 13 -12.76 -3.82 14.41
C ALA A 13 -11.67 -3.51 13.38
N ALA A 14 -12.04 -3.33 12.10
CA ALA A 14 -11.10 -2.91 11.07
C ALA A 14 -10.54 -1.51 11.35
N ASP A 15 -11.38 -0.55 11.75
CA ASP A 15 -10.96 0.79 12.13
C ASP A 15 -10.09 0.80 13.38
N ALA A 16 -10.45 0.01 14.39
CA ALA A 16 -9.64 -0.16 15.59
C ALA A 16 -8.28 -0.76 15.25
N GLY A 17 -8.24 -1.74 14.33
CA GLY A 17 -7.01 -2.34 13.83
C GLY A 17 -6.09 -1.33 13.14
N LEU A 18 -6.63 -0.47 12.26
CA LEU A 18 -5.85 0.61 11.66
C LEU A 18 -5.34 1.60 12.71
N LYS A 19 -6.23 2.09 13.60
CA LYS A 19 -5.89 3.03 14.68
C LYS A 19 -4.77 2.53 15.57
N ALA A 20 -4.87 1.28 16.03
CA ALA A 20 -3.88 0.65 16.89
C ALA A 20 -2.49 0.54 16.25
N ASN A 21 -2.41 0.56 14.91
CA ASN A 21 -1.18 0.38 14.17
C ASN A 21 -0.69 1.67 13.46
N LEU A 22 -1.33 2.82 13.67
CA LEU A 22 -0.99 4.07 12.98
C LEU A 22 0.48 4.47 13.11
N VAL A 23 1.08 4.34 14.29
CA VAL A 23 2.51 4.66 14.50
C VAL A 23 3.40 3.85 13.54
N THR A 24 3.20 2.53 13.49
CA THR A 24 3.98 1.64 12.63
C THR A 24 3.65 1.84 11.15
N LEU A 25 2.36 2.00 10.80
CA LEU A 25 1.92 2.28 9.43
C LEU A 25 2.56 3.56 8.90
N LEU A 26 2.52 4.65 9.67
CA LEU A 26 3.11 5.92 9.29
C LEU A 26 4.63 5.79 9.18
N THR A 27 5.28 5.27 10.23
CA THR A 27 6.75 5.20 10.29
C THR A 27 7.31 4.40 9.11
N THR A 28 6.82 3.19 8.90
CA THR A 28 7.40 2.29 7.89
C THR A 28 7.08 2.77 6.48
N THR A 29 5.89 3.29 6.23
CA THR A 29 5.50 3.78 4.91
C THR A 29 6.24 5.06 4.51
N ILE A 30 6.49 5.98 5.45
CA ILE A 30 7.32 7.18 5.22
C ILE A 30 8.76 6.78 4.88
N GLN A 31 9.33 5.81 5.60
CA GLN A 31 10.66 5.28 5.31
C GLN A 31 10.77 4.60 3.94
N LEU A 32 9.68 4.02 3.41
CA LEU A 32 9.67 3.43 2.06
C LEU A 32 9.81 4.48 0.96
N ASP A 33 9.36 5.71 1.20
CA ASP A 33 9.61 6.86 0.32
C ASP A 33 10.97 7.53 0.60
N GLN A 34 11.87 6.85 1.32
CA GLN A 34 13.22 7.33 1.68
C GLN A 34 13.24 8.61 2.52
N ILE A 35 12.12 8.94 3.17
CA ILE A 35 12.03 10.03 4.14
C ILE A 35 12.43 9.47 5.51
N PRO A 36 13.40 10.07 6.22
CA PRO A 36 13.73 9.66 7.57
C PRO A 36 12.51 9.80 8.49
N SER A 37 12.20 8.78 9.27
CA SER A 37 11.15 8.87 10.29
C SER A 37 11.39 7.86 11.41
N THR A 38 10.96 8.20 12.63
CA THR A 38 10.98 7.29 13.78
C THR A 38 9.59 7.10 14.38
N PRO A 39 9.37 6.01 15.16
CA PRO A 39 8.12 5.83 15.91
C PRO A 39 7.79 7.00 16.84
N GLU A 40 8.80 7.60 17.49
CA GLU A 40 8.61 8.73 18.39
C GLU A 40 8.10 9.97 17.64
N GLN A 41 8.67 10.25 16.47
CA GLN A 41 8.23 11.36 15.62
C GLN A 41 6.79 11.17 15.14
N THR A 42 6.42 9.96 14.70
CA THR A 42 5.06 9.70 14.23
C THR A 42 4.04 9.65 15.38
N ALA A 43 4.42 9.14 16.55
CA ALA A 43 3.60 9.22 17.75
C ALA A 43 3.33 10.69 18.16
N ALA A 44 4.35 11.55 18.15
CA ALA A 44 4.17 12.99 18.43
C ALA A 44 3.20 13.65 17.44
N ILE A 45 3.27 13.30 16.14
CA ILE A 45 2.33 13.78 15.12
C ILE A 45 0.90 13.36 15.43
N LEU A 46 0.68 12.10 15.82
CA LEU A 46 -0.65 11.57 16.13
C LEU A 46 -1.25 12.21 17.39
N SER A 47 -0.41 12.53 18.38
CA SER A 47 -0.82 13.20 19.63
C SER A 47 -1.00 14.72 19.47
N GLY A 48 -0.68 15.30 18.32
CA GLY A 48 -0.72 16.75 18.11
C GLY A 48 0.43 17.51 18.79
N GLU A 49 1.45 16.81 19.27
CA GLU A 49 2.62 17.40 19.89
C GLU A 49 3.55 18.05 18.84
N PRO A 50 4.40 19.01 19.24
CA PRO A 50 5.49 19.48 18.39
C PRO A 50 6.42 18.29 18.09
N ALA A 51 6.57 17.96 16.80
CA ALA A 51 7.56 16.95 16.42
C ALA A 51 8.97 17.44 16.79
N PRO A 52 9.91 16.55 17.14
CA PRO A 52 11.30 16.91 17.36
C PRO A 52 11.86 17.77 16.22
N THR A 53 12.64 18.80 16.57
CA THR A 53 13.26 19.75 15.62
C THR A 53 14.07 19.01 14.53
N GLY A 54 13.99 19.48 13.29
CA GLY A 54 14.77 18.97 12.15
C GLY A 54 14.05 18.03 11.16
N SER A 55 12.71 17.97 11.16
CA SER A 55 11.96 16.97 10.39
C SER A 55 10.75 17.51 9.60
N SER A 56 10.87 18.66 8.92
CA SER A 56 9.74 19.25 8.17
C SER A 56 9.09 18.27 7.17
N ALA A 57 9.90 17.55 6.39
CA ALA A 57 9.43 16.53 5.46
C ALA A 57 8.73 15.35 6.16
N THR A 58 9.28 14.86 7.27
CA THR A 58 8.68 13.79 8.08
C THR A 58 7.34 14.21 8.67
N ARG A 59 7.29 15.43 9.24
CA ARG A 59 6.06 16.00 9.82
C ARG A 59 4.98 16.13 8.77
N GLN A 60 5.31 16.70 7.63
CA GLN A 60 4.39 16.86 6.51
C GLN A 60 3.90 15.51 5.99
N ALA A 61 4.80 14.57 5.74
CA ALA A 61 4.45 13.23 5.29
C ALA A 61 3.58 12.49 6.32
N GLY A 62 3.88 12.60 7.61
CA GLY A 62 3.12 11.98 8.69
C GLY A 62 1.73 12.58 8.86
N LEU A 63 1.58 13.91 8.79
CA LEU A 63 0.27 14.58 8.86
C LEU A 63 -0.61 14.21 7.66
N ALA A 64 -0.07 14.26 6.45
CA ALA A 64 -0.82 13.91 5.24
C ALA A 64 -1.23 12.43 5.24
N LEU A 65 -0.35 11.54 5.70
CA LEU A 65 -0.65 10.11 5.80
C LEU A 65 -1.66 9.81 6.91
N TYR A 66 -1.60 10.53 8.04
CA TYR A 66 -2.59 10.44 9.10
C TYR A 66 -3.97 10.85 8.60
N GLN A 67 -4.07 12.00 7.90
CA GLN A 67 -5.30 12.46 7.27
C GLN A 67 -5.86 11.44 6.27
N ALA A 68 -4.99 10.84 5.44
CA ALA A 68 -5.40 9.81 4.51
C ALA A 68 -5.98 8.57 5.21
N TYR A 69 -5.41 8.12 6.32
CA TYR A 69 -6.01 7.05 7.11
C TYR A 69 -7.31 7.46 7.82
N GLN A 70 -7.44 8.72 8.25
CA GLN A 70 -8.71 9.24 8.77
C GLN A 70 -9.81 9.20 7.71
N GLU A 71 -9.51 9.59 6.47
CA GLU A 71 -10.44 9.49 5.34
C GLU A 71 -10.87 8.05 5.09
N VAL A 72 -9.92 7.10 5.05
CA VAL A 72 -10.21 5.66 4.89
C VAL A 72 -11.16 5.14 5.99
N MET A 73 -10.97 5.60 7.23
CA MET A 73 -11.80 5.15 8.35
C MET A 73 -13.17 5.83 8.36
N ALA A 74 -13.28 7.08 7.89
CA ALA A 74 -14.53 7.84 7.85
C ALA A 74 -15.41 7.52 6.64
N GLY A 75 -14.82 7.13 5.50
CA GLY A 75 -15.55 6.84 4.27
C GLY A 75 -16.25 5.48 4.27
N ASP A 76 -17.39 5.40 3.60
CA ASP A 76 -18.12 4.15 3.30
C ASP A 76 -18.14 3.82 1.79
N ALA A 77 -17.63 4.73 0.96
CA ALA A 77 -17.54 4.51 -0.47
C ALA A 77 -16.45 3.48 -0.79
N PRO A 78 -16.69 2.55 -1.73
CA PRO A 78 -15.69 1.58 -2.14
C PRO A 78 -14.51 2.27 -2.82
N LEU A 79 -13.30 1.75 -2.60
CA LEU A 79 -12.10 2.22 -3.29
C LEU A 79 -12.25 2.05 -4.81
N THR A 80 -12.06 3.13 -5.56
CA THR A 80 -12.03 3.14 -7.04
C THR A 80 -10.66 3.55 -7.57
N ALA A 81 -10.44 3.38 -8.88
CA ALA A 81 -9.22 3.86 -9.52
C ALA A 81 -9.03 5.37 -9.34
N THR A 82 -10.10 6.18 -9.41
CA THR A 82 -10.04 7.64 -9.19
C THR A 82 -9.79 7.99 -7.72
N SER A 83 -10.35 7.22 -6.78
CA SER A 83 -10.06 7.38 -5.34
C SER A 83 -8.56 7.28 -5.06
N ILE A 84 -7.80 6.48 -5.81
CA ILE A 84 -6.34 6.35 -5.65
C ILE A 84 -5.61 7.63 -6.08
N LEU A 85 -6.08 8.31 -7.12
CA LEU A 85 -5.55 9.60 -7.56
C LEU A 85 -5.85 10.67 -6.50
N ASP A 86 -7.06 10.67 -5.95
CA ASP A 86 -7.46 11.58 -4.86
C ASP A 86 -6.65 11.33 -3.58
N LEU A 87 -6.38 10.07 -3.27
CA LEU A 87 -5.52 9.68 -2.16
C LEU A 87 -4.10 10.20 -2.34
N ASN A 88 -3.53 10.07 -3.54
CA ASN A 88 -2.22 10.66 -3.84
C ASN A 88 -2.24 12.18 -3.72
N ARG A 89 -3.29 12.85 -4.21
CA ARG A 89 -3.48 14.30 -4.05
C ARG A 89 -3.44 14.72 -2.59
N MET A 90 -4.13 14.00 -1.71
CA MET A 90 -4.12 14.27 -0.27
C MET A 90 -2.73 14.03 0.36
N ILE A 91 -2.09 12.91 0.02
CA ILE A 91 -0.78 12.51 0.57
C ILE A 91 0.35 13.46 0.14
N THR A 92 0.18 14.14 -1.01
CA THR A 92 1.24 14.90 -1.69
C THR A 92 0.83 16.34 -2.00
N ALA A 93 -0.18 16.89 -1.30
CA ALA A 93 -0.85 18.15 -1.63
C ALA A 93 0.08 19.35 -1.92
N GLU A 94 1.24 19.40 -1.25
CA GLU A 94 2.23 20.47 -1.36
C GLU A 94 3.24 20.26 -2.50
N THR A 95 3.02 19.27 -3.38
CA THR A 95 3.94 18.93 -4.48
C THR A 95 3.29 19.19 -5.84
N PRO A 96 4.03 19.75 -6.81
CA PRO A 96 3.52 19.91 -8.17
C PRO A 96 3.08 18.57 -8.76
N GLY A 97 1.87 18.55 -9.34
CA GLY A 97 1.30 17.34 -9.93
C GLY A 97 0.62 16.38 -8.93
N ALA A 98 0.34 16.82 -7.70
CA ALA A 98 -0.38 16.02 -6.71
C ALA A 98 -1.68 15.40 -7.28
N GLY A 99 -1.80 14.07 -7.19
CA GLY A 99 -2.92 13.30 -7.73
C GLY A 99 -2.96 13.14 -9.25
N GLN A 100 -1.97 13.66 -9.96
CA GLN A 100 -1.83 13.51 -11.40
C GLN A 100 -0.82 12.42 -11.72
N LEU A 101 -1.07 11.71 -12.82
CA LEU A 101 -0.09 10.77 -13.35
C LEU A 101 1.13 11.57 -13.84
N ARG A 102 2.34 11.07 -13.57
CA ARG A 102 3.57 11.72 -14.03
C ARG A 102 3.64 11.73 -15.56
N ASP A 103 4.22 12.78 -16.11
CA ASP A 103 4.47 12.99 -17.55
C ASP A 103 5.93 12.70 -17.95
N THR A 104 6.78 12.42 -16.97
CA THR A 104 8.21 12.15 -17.11
C THR A 104 8.56 10.74 -16.63
N VAL A 105 9.70 10.20 -17.07
CA VAL A 105 10.20 8.90 -16.62
C VAL A 105 10.62 9.00 -15.15
N SER A 106 10.24 8.03 -14.32
CA SER A 106 10.72 8.00 -12.93
C SER A 106 12.19 7.60 -12.87
N GLU A 107 12.99 8.39 -12.15
CA GLU A 107 14.40 8.10 -11.85
C GLU A 107 14.62 7.63 -10.40
N ALA A 108 13.56 7.35 -9.64
CA ALA A 108 13.65 6.99 -8.23
C ALA A 108 14.24 5.60 -7.96
N THR A 109 14.32 4.74 -8.99
CA THR A 109 14.83 3.36 -8.89
C THR A 109 15.62 2.96 -10.13
N ASP A 110 16.49 1.96 -10.03
CA ASP A 110 17.20 1.39 -11.19
C ASP A 110 16.24 0.87 -12.27
N TRP A 111 15.10 0.35 -11.84
CA TRP A 111 13.97 0.11 -12.72
C TRP A 111 13.34 1.44 -13.11
N ARG A 112 13.31 1.76 -14.40
CA ARG A 112 12.73 2.99 -14.94
C ARG A 112 11.36 2.68 -15.57
N PRO A 113 10.25 2.74 -14.81
CA PRO A 113 8.93 2.51 -15.39
C PRO A 113 8.62 3.57 -16.45
N PRO A 114 7.98 3.19 -17.59
CA PRO A 114 7.63 4.14 -18.64
C PRO A 114 6.63 5.18 -18.13
N VAL A 115 6.50 6.31 -18.83
CA VAL A 115 5.46 7.31 -18.54
C VAL A 115 4.08 6.62 -18.56
N PRO A 116 3.29 6.71 -17.48
CA PRO A 116 2.00 6.03 -17.40
C PRO A 116 1.00 6.59 -18.41
N ASP A 117 0.43 5.71 -19.23
CA ASP A 117 -0.76 6.06 -20.00
C ASP A 117 -1.99 6.11 -19.07
N ARG A 118 -2.81 7.16 -19.19
CA ARG A 118 -3.93 7.40 -18.27
C ARG A 118 -4.98 6.32 -18.35
N GLU A 119 -5.38 5.96 -19.57
CA GLU A 119 -6.47 5.01 -19.77
C GLU A 119 -6.04 3.61 -19.33
N GLN A 120 -4.85 3.16 -19.75
CA GLN A 120 -4.27 1.90 -19.33
C GLN A 120 -4.07 1.82 -17.82
N SER A 121 -3.58 2.88 -17.19
CA SER A 121 -3.37 2.92 -15.74
C SER A 121 -4.68 2.78 -14.98
N LEU A 122 -5.72 3.51 -15.37
CA LEU A 122 -7.04 3.42 -14.73
C LEU A 122 -7.70 2.06 -14.99
N ARG A 123 -7.63 1.53 -16.22
CA ARG A 123 -8.12 0.18 -16.53
C ARG A 123 -7.42 -0.88 -15.68
N ARG A 124 -6.10 -0.77 -15.50
CA ARG A 124 -5.32 -1.73 -14.72
C ARG A 124 -5.64 -1.65 -13.22
N LEU A 125 -5.76 -0.46 -12.67
CA LEU A 125 -6.21 -0.27 -11.28
C LEU A 125 -7.59 -0.90 -11.08
N THR A 126 -8.56 -0.57 -11.95
CA THR A 126 -9.90 -1.16 -11.90
C THR A 126 -9.85 -2.69 -11.98
N THR A 127 -9.05 -3.26 -12.89
CA THR A 127 -8.89 -4.72 -13.03
C THR A 127 -8.38 -5.37 -11.74
N ILE A 128 -7.43 -4.74 -11.04
CA ILE A 128 -6.94 -5.24 -9.75
C ILE A 128 -8.05 -5.19 -8.70
N LEU A 129 -8.78 -4.09 -8.62
CA LEU A 129 -9.84 -3.87 -7.63
C LEU A 129 -11.03 -4.83 -7.80
N THR A 130 -11.37 -5.17 -9.05
CA THR A 130 -12.55 -5.98 -9.41
C THR A 130 -12.27 -7.45 -9.71
N ALA A 131 -11.02 -7.92 -9.53
CA ALA A 131 -10.63 -9.30 -9.81
C ALA A 131 -11.40 -10.33 -8.93
N SER A 132 -12.48 -10.90 -9.46
CA SER A 132 -13.40 -11.80 -8.75
C SER A 132 -12.78 -13.11 -8.27
N GLY A 133 -11.71 -13.57 -8.92
CA GLY A 133 -10.98 -14.80 -8.54
C GLY A 133 -10.01 -14.64 -7.37
N LYS A 134 -9.91 -13.44 -6.78
CA LYS A 134 -8.92 -13.09 -5.75
C LYS A 134 -9.58 -12.61 -4.46
N SER A 135 -8.98 -12.98 -3.33
CA SER A 135 -9.39 -12.47 -2.02
C SER A 135 -9.15 -10.96 -1.91
N ALA A 136 -9.69 -10.33 -0.86
CA ALA A 136 -9.33 -8.95 -0.57
C ALA A 136 -7.83 -8.80 -0.27
N THR A 137 -7.27 -9.73 0.49
CA THR A 137 -5.85 -9.77 0.84
C THR A 137 -4.95 -9.84 -0.39
N GLU A 138 -5.29 -10.70 -1.37
CA GLU A 138 -4.53 -10.82 -2.61
C GLU A 138 -4.63 -9.55 -3.45
N LYS A 139 -5.83 -8.96 -3.56
CA LYS A 139 -6.05 -7.70 -4.28
C LYS A 139 -5.29 -6.54 -3.63
N ALA A 140 -5.25 -6.46 -2.31
CA ALA A 140 -4.51 -5.43 -1.57
C ALA A 140 -3.00 -5.53 -1.83
N MET A 141 -2.43 -6.75 -1.76
CA MET A 141 -1.02 -6.97 -2.07
C MET A 141 -0.69 -6.68 -3.55
N ASP A 142 -1.55 -7.10 -4.48
CA ASP A 142 -1.39 -6.81 -5.91
C ASP A 142 -1.45 -5.30 -6.18
N LEU A 143 -2.36 -4.58 -5.52
CA LEU A 143 -2.49 -3.13 -5.63
C LEU A 143 -1.26 -2.40 -5.11
N ALA A 144 -0.80 -2.76 -3.91
CA ALA A 144 0.40 -2.17 -3.31
C ALA A 144 1.62 -2.36 -4.24
N LEU A 145 1.85 -3.61 -4.69
CA LEU A 145 2.98 -3.93 -5.57
C LEU A 145 2.86 -3.27 -6.94
N TYR A 146 1.66 -3.17 -7.50
CA TYR A 146 1.45 -2.48 -8.77
C TYR A 146 1.83 -1.00 -8.68
N LEU A 147 1.31 -0.28 -7.68
CA LEU A 147 1.60 1.14 -7.46
C LEU A 147 3.09 1.37 -7.16
N SER A 148 3.72 0.50 -6.37
CA SER A 148 5.15 0.58 -6.08
C SER A 148 6.03 0.33 -7.31
N ARG A 149 5.67 -0.58 -8.22
CA ARG A 149 6.45 -0.91 -9.43
C ARG A 149 6.32 0.14 -10.52
N TRP A 150 5.09 0.56 -10.80
CA TRP A 150 4.79 1.42 -11.94
C TRP A 150 4.99 2.90 -11.64
N GLN A 151 5.00 3.24 -10.34
CA GLN A 151 5.25 4.60 -9.84
C GLN A 151 4.43 5.63 -10.62
N LEU A 152 3.10 5.52 -10.53
CA LEU A 152 2.18 6.30 -11.35
C LEU A 152 2.31 7.82 -11.12
N PHE A 153 2.76 8.23 -9.94
CA PHE A 153 2.83 9.61 -9.51
C PHE A 153 4.28 10.10 -9.45
N THR A 154 4.47 11.42 -9.49
CA THR A 154 5.79 12.05 -9.30
C THR A 154 6.36 11.76 -7.92
N THR A 155 5.52 11.69 -6.89
CA THR A 155 5.92 11.44 -5.50
C THR A 155 4.81 10.72 -4.72
N GLY A 156 5.17 10.18 -3.55
CA GLY A 156 4.22 9.54 -2.64
C GLY A 156 3.74 8.16 -3.08
N ASN A 157 4.42 7.49 -4.03
CA ASN A 157 3.96 6.22 -4.57
C ASN A 157 3.83 5.12 -3.50
N GLN A 158 4.79 5.00 -2.57
CA GLN A 158 4.69 3.98 -1.52
C GLN A 158 3.59 4.36 -0.52
N ARG A 159 3.51 5.63 -0.11
CA ARG A 159 2.43 6.12 0.76
C ARG A 159 1.05 5.87 0.18
N THR A 160 0.82 6.21 -1.09
CA THR A 160 -0.44 5.92 -1.78
C THR A 160 -0.70 4.42 -1.87
N ALA A 161 0.31 3.61 -2.21
CA ALA A 161 0.19 2.16 -2.34
C ALA A 161 -0.31 1.48 -1.05
N TRP A 162 0.30 1.81 0.08
CA TRP A 162 -0.01 1.19 1.36
C TRP A 162 -1.35 1.65 1.93
N VAL A 163 -1.71 2.93 1.79
CA VAL A 163 -3.02 3.42 2.24
C VAL A 163 -4.13 2.85 1.37
N ALA A 164 -3.98 2.82 0.05
CA ALA A 164 -4.98 2.24 -0.86
C ALA A 164 -5.18 0.74 -0.60
N ALA A 165 -4.10 -0.01 -0.36
CA ALA A 165 -4.18 -1.41 0.01
C ALA A 165 -4.93 -1.59 1.35
N ASN A 166 -4.64 -0.77 2.35
CA ASN A 166 -5.32 -0.82 3.64
C ASN A 166 -6.79 -0.37 3.57
N TRP A 167 -7.16 0.52 2.66
CA TRP A 167 -8.56 0.83 2.37
C TRP A 167 -9.29 -0.44 1.92
N LEU A 168 -8.74 -1.15 0.94
CA LEU A 168 -9.34 -2.40 0.45
C LEU A 168 -9.44 -3.47 1.54
N MET A 169 -8.40 -3.61 2.37
CA MET A 169 -8.41 -4.53 3.52
C MET A 169 -9.47 -4.16 4.56
N ARG A 170 -9.61 -2.86 4.86
CA ARG A 170 -10.57 -2.30 5.81
C ARG A 170 -12.02 -2.46 5.33
N ASP A 171 -12.27 -2.31 4.04
CA ASP A 171 -13.59 -2.54 3.43
C ASP A 171 -14.02 -4.00 3.48
N ALA A 172 -13.08 -4.92 3.29
CA ALA A 172 -13.36 -6.35 3.33
C ALA A 172 -13.26 -6.98 4.73
N GLY A 173 -12.77 -6.23 5.73
CA GLY A 173 -12.43 -6.77 7.04
C GLY A 173 -11.28 -7.78 7.02
N ALA A 174 -10.39 -7.72 6.03
CA ALA A 174 -9.39 -8.75 5.78
C ALA A 174 -8.12 -8.66 6.65
N GLY A 175 -8.10 -7.75 7.63
CA GLY A 175 -6.95 -7.45 8.48
C GLY A 175 -6.35 -6.08 8.17
N VAL A 176 -5.08 -5.90 8.54
CA VAL A 176 -4.27 -4.71 8.24
C VAL A 176 -3.00 -5.16 7.51
N LEU A 177 -2.70 -4.53 6.38
CA LEU A 177 -1.41 -4.68 5.71
C LEU A 177 -0.41 -3.73 6.37
N LEU A 178 0.50 -4.30 7.15
CA LEU A 178 1.44 -3.61 8.02
C LEU A 178 2.86 -4.16 7.79
N LEU A 179 3.79 -3.32 7.36
CA LEU A 179 5.20 -3.72 7.26
C LEU A 179 5.85 -3.73 8.66
N PRO A 180 6.37 -4.85 9.16
CA PRO A 180 7.11 -4.85 10.42
C PRO A 180 8.41 -4.04 10.27
N ALA A 181 8.70 -3.18 11.25
CA ALA A 181 9.84 -2.26 11.18
C ALA A 181 11.19 -3.00 11.01
N ASP A 182 11.36 -4.13 11.70
CA ASP A 182 12.56 -4.99 11.64
C ASP A 182 12.70 -5.73 10.29
N LYS A 183 11.67 -5.71 9.45
CA LYS A 183 11.64 -6.36 8.14
C LYS A 183 11.71 -5.41 6.96
N ARG A 184 11.75 -4.10 7.19
CA ARG A 184 11.76 -3.09 6.13
C ARG A 184 12.89 -3.29 5.12
N GLN A 185 14.11 -3.51 5.60
CA GLN A 185 15.28 -3.68 4.71
C GLN A 185 15.09 -4.87 3.77
N TRP A 186 14.60 -6.00 4.29
CA TRP A 186 14.31 -7.18 3.48
C TRP A 186 13.24 -6.85 2.42
N TYR A 187 12.15 -6.19 2.82
CA TYR A 187 11.09 -5.81 1.90
C TYR A 187 11.59 -4.88 0.80
N THR A 188 12.39 -3.87 1.11
CA THR A 188 12.94 -2.93 0.11
C THR A 188 13.79 -3.66 -0.93
N VAL A 189 14.65 -4.59 -0.52
CA VAL A 189 15.47 -5.40 -1.46
C VAL A 189 14.58 -6.24 -2.37
N GLN A 190 13.56 -6.87 -1.82
CA GLN A 190 12.66 -7.73 -2.60
C GLN A 190 11.74 -6.92 -3.51
N LEU A 191 11.36 -5.72 -3.09
CA LEU A 191 10.60 -4.79 -3.91
C LEU A 191 11.43 -4.36 -5.12
N GLN A 192 12.71 -4.05 -4.93
CA GLN A 192 13.63 -3.73 -6.04
C GLN A 192 13.78 -4.90 -7.01
N ALA A 193 14.00 -6.12 -6.49
CA ALA A 193 14.08 -7.33 -7.31
C ALA A 193 12.79 -7.57 -8.09
N TYR A 194 11.62 -7.37 -7.45
CA TYR A 194 10.33 -7.41 -8.13
C TYR A 194 10.22 -6.31 -9.20
N CYS A 195 10.59 -5.07 -8.91
CA CYS A 195 10.58 -3.96 -9.88
C CYS A 195 11.47 -4.24 -11.10
N GLN A 196 12.59 -4.94 -10.94
CA GLN A 196 13.43 -5.34 -12.06
C GLN A 196 12.83 -6.52 -12.84
N ALA A 197 12.44 -7.60 -12.16
CA ALA A 197 12.11 -8.87 -12.81
C ALA A 197 10.61 -9.08 -13.14
N GLY A 198 9.70 -8.30 -12.53
CA GLY A 198 8.24 -8.47 -12.65
C GLY A 198 7.68 -9.68 -11.87
N ARG A 199 8.51 -10.48 -11.21
CA ARG A 199 8.07 -11.71 -10.55
C ARG A 199 7.59 -11.44 -9.12
N ALA A 200 6.28 -11.25 -8.95
CA ALA A 200 5.67 -10.86 -7.68
C ALA A 200 5.50 -11.99 -6.66
N LEU A 201 5.62 -13.28 -7.05
CA LEU A 201 5.21 -14.40 -6.20
C LEU A 201 5.95 -14.43 -4.85
N THR A 202 7.27 -14.29 -4.86
CA THR A 202 8.12 -14.34 -3.65
C THR A 202 7.77 -13.24 -2.66
N ILE A 203 7.70 -11.99 -3.13
CA ILE A 203 7.36 -10.85 -2.27
C ILE A 203 5.91 -10.94 -1.78
N LYS A 204 4.97 -11.46 -2.60
CA LYS A 204 3.58 -11.70 -2.16
C LYS A 204 3.46 -12.77 -1.10
N GLN A 205 4.14 -13.90 -1.25
CA GLN A 205 4.19 -14.95 -0.21
C GLN A 205 4.73 -14.40 1.11
N TRP A 206 5.76 -13.57 1.03
CA TRP A 206 6.32 -12.95 2.22
C TRP A 206 5.39 -11.93 2.86
N LEU A 207 4.80 -11.03 2.07
CA LEU A 207 3.79 -10.06 2.55
C LEU A 207 2.64 -10.79 3.22
N TYR A 208 2.12 -11.82 2.57
CA TYR A 208 1.05 -12.65 3.12
C TYR A 208 1.47 -13.24 4.47
N GLY A 209 2.65 -13.85 4.55
CA GLY A 209 3.16 -14.51 5.76
C GLY A 209 3.46 -13.56 6.92
N ASN A 210 3.97 -12.35 6.63
CA ASN A 210 4.64 -11.50 7.63
C ASN A 210 4.04 -10.10 7.79
N ALA A 211 3.27 -9.62 6.82
CA ALA A 211 2.74 -8.25 6.80
C ALA A 211 1.22 -8.17 6.85
N VAL A 212 0.50 -9.29 6.72
CA VAL A 212 -0.96 -9.33 6.94
C VAL A 212 -1.21 -9.61 8.42
N TRP A 213 -1.61 -8.56 9.14
CA TRP A 213 -1.81 -8.56 10.58
C TRP A 213 -3.30 -8.51 10.94
N GLY A 214 -3.64 -9.08 12.08
CA GLY A 214 -4.97 -8.97 12.68
C GLY A 214 -5.04 -9.68 14.03
N LEU A 215 -6.08 -9.37 14.81
CA LEU A 215 -6.29 -9.94 16.14
C LEU A 215 -6.69 -11.43 16.03
N PRO A 216 -6.21 -12.31 16.94
CA PRO A 216 -6.50 -13.75 16.92
C PRO A 216 -7.99 -14.10 16.86
N ASP A 217 -8.83 -13.33 17.56
CA ASP A 217 -10.28 -13.59 17.68
C ASP A 217 -11.04 -13.44 16.35
N TYR A 218 -10.43 -12.78 15.36
CA TYR A 218 -11.01 -12.57 14.05
C TYR A 218 -10.33 -13.42 12.97
N ARG A 219 -9.40 -14.29 13.38
CA ARG A 219 -8.69 -15.18 12.46
C ARG A 219 -9.67 -16.21 11.93
N VAL A 220 -9.78 -16.31 10.62
CA VAL A 220 -10.58 -17.38 10.00
C VAL A 220 -9.75 -18.67 9.98
N ALA A 221 -10.39 -19.82 10.15
CA ALA A 221 -9.71 -21.12 10.01
C ALA A 221 -9.19 -21.27 8.56
N VAL A 222 -7.87 -21.23 8.36
CA VAL A 222 -7.29 -21.36 7.01
C VAL A 222 -6.92 -22.83 6.74
N GLN A 223 -7.37 -23.36 5.59
CA GLN A 223 -6.99 -24.66 5.05
C GLN A 223 -5.48 -24.82 4.85
N SER A 224 -5.02 -26.07 4.92
CA SER A 224 -3.63 -26.53 4.78
C SER A 224 -2.93 -25.97 3.51
N HIS A 225 -1.68 -25.53 3.68
CA HIS A 225 -0.91 -24.82 2.66
C HIS A 225 -0.34 -25.78 1.59
N HIS A 226 -0.68 -25.54 0.32
CA HIS A 226 0.15 -25.96 -0.82
C HIS A 226 0.40 -24.75 -1.72
N PHE A 227 1.64 -24.25 -1.72
CA PHE A 227 2.05 -23.17 -2.64
C PHE A 227 2.33 -23.77 -4.03
N VAL A 228 1.56 -23.35 -5.04
CA VAL A 228 1.77 -23.75 -6.44
C VAL A 228 2.97 -22.99 -7.03
N GLN A 229 3.81 -23.70 -7.80
CA GLN A 229 4.94 -23.11 -8.53
C GLN A 229 4.49 -22.25 -9.73
N ASN A 230 5.33 -21.27 -10.07
CA ASN A 230 5.14 -20.20 -11.05
C ASN A 230 4.45 -20.58 -12.37
N HIS A 231 3.38 -19.85 -12.71
CA HIS A 231 3.10 -19.42 -14.10
C HIS A 231 2.55 -17.98 -14.08
N TYR A 232 3.19 -17.08 -14.86
CA TYR A 232 2.78 -15.70 -15.22
C TYR A 232 2.16 -14.78 -14.15
N SER A 233 2.82 -13.65 -13.84
CA SER A 233 2.23 -12.57 -13.03
C SER A 233 1.49 -11.58 -13.94
N PRO A 234 0.15 -11.45 -13.86
CA PRO A 234 -0.63 -10.55 -14.70
C PRO A 234 -0.37 -9.07 -14.41
N LEU A 235 0.50 -8.73 -13.45
CA LEU A 235 0.85 -7.36 -13.05
C LEU A 235 1.79 -6.63 -14.01
N ASN A 236 2.35 -7.31 -15.02
CA ASN A 236 3.44 -6.75 -15.84
C ASN A 236 3.08 -6.42 -17.29
N ASN A 237 2.00 -6.95 -17.86
CA ASN A 237 1.71 -6.72 -19.28
C ASN A 237 0.88 -5.45 -19.50
N PRO A 238 1.14 -4.67 -20.57
CA PRO A 238 0.15 -3.75 -21.15
C PRO A 238 -1.08 -4.58 -21.58
N LEU A 239 -2.26 -4.03 -21.35
CA LEU A 239 -3.54 -4.67 -21.68
C LEU A 239 -3.79 -4.57 -23.19
N ASP A 240 -2.97 -5.23 -24.00
CA ASP A 240 -3.22 -5.41 -25.43
C ASP A 240 -3.32 -6.93 -25.72
N GLN A 241 -4.53 -7.44 -25.52
CA GLN A 241 -5.21 -8.39 -26.41
C GLN A 241 -6.64 -7.89 -26.59
#